data_AF-A0A9E3V9V4-F1
#
_entry.id   AF-A0A9E3V9V4-F1
#
_cell.length_a   1.000
_cell.length_b   1.000
_cell.length_c   1.000
_cell.angle_alpha   90.00
_cell.angle_beta   90.00
_cell.angle_gamma   90.00
#
_symmetry.space_group_name_H-M   'P 1'
#
loop_
_entity.id
_entity.type
_entity.pdbx_description
1 polymer ?
#
loop_
_entity_poly.entity_id
_entity_poly.type
_entity_poly.pdbx_seq_one_letter_code
_entity_poly.pdbx_strand_id
1 'polypeptide(L)'
;MRLTAGFLALTLASATIHDDWLGSDKPLHFSATAGIALAGYAGARLVFKAEAPLAAGLGALAALTAGVAKELLDLGRYGYSSPKDLAWDVLGTVTGTVLAVLVERWLFAPRPAAQPAN
;
A
#
# COMPACT_ATOMS: atom_id res chain seq x y z
N MET A 1 19.15 -11.90 12.32
CA MET A 1 18.28 -10.70 12.36
C MET A 1 16.89 -11.14 11.95
N ARG A 2 15.93 -11.27 12.87
CA ARG A 2 14.56 -11.73 12.59
C ARG A 2 13.66 -10.51 12.48
N LEU A 3 13.19 -10.19 11.28
CA LEU A 3 12.20 -9.14 11.05
C LEU A 3 10.84 -9.68 11.47
N THR A 4 10.39 -9.36 12.68
CA THR A 4 8.99 -9.56 13.08
C THR A 4 8.15 -8.54 12.34
N ALA A 5 7.44 -8.98 11.30
CA ALA A 5 6.35 -8.22 10.71
C ALA A 5 5.25 -8.11 11.76
N GLY A 6 5.22 -6.99 12.49
CA GLY A 6 4.19 -6.68 13.46
C GLY A 6 2.88 -6.47 12.73
N PHE A 7 1.99 -7.45 12.80
CA PHE A 7 0.58 -7.27 12.47
C PHE A 7 -0.03 -6.35 13.52
N LEU A 8 -0.12 -5.06 13.21
CA LEU A 8 -0.83 -4.11 14.07
C LEU A 8 -2.33 -4.30 13.81
N ALA A 9 -2.96 -5.11 14.64
CA ALA A 9 -4.42 -5.23 14.68
C ALA A 9 -5.01 -3.92 15.23
N LEU A 10 -5.39 -3.01 14.34
CA LEU A 10 -6.10 -1.77 14.70
C LEU A 10 -7.59 -2.10 14.94
N THR A 11 -7.96 -2.36 16.19
CA THR A 11 -9.37 -2.28 16.60
C THR A 11 -9.73 -0.80 16.79
N LEU A 12 -10.12 -0.12 15.71
CA LEU A 12 -10.80 1.17 15.80
C LEU A 12 -12.27 0.90 16.19
N ALA A 13 -12.79 1.66 17.15
CA ALA A 13 -14.14 1.48 17.67
C ALA A 13 -15.19 1.51 16.55
N SER A 14 -16.01 0.46 16.48
CA SER A 14 -17.01 0.28 15.43
C SER A 14 -18.35 0.89 15.86
N ALA A 15 -18.80 1.92 15.16
CA ALA A 15 -20.17 2.45 15.26
C ALA A 15 -20.80 2.37 13.87
N THR A 16 -21.39 1.23 13.53
CA THR A 16 -21.79 0.92 12.15
C THR A 16 -23.00 1.74 11.70
N ILE A 17 -22.77 2.78 10.89
CA ILE A 17 -23.70 3.15 9.81
C ILE A 17 -23.52 2.08 8.71
N HIS A 18 -24.60 1.71 8.01
CA HIS A 18 -24.56 0.68 6.95
C HIS A 18 -23.38 0.88 6.00
N ASP A 19 -22.41 -0.02 6.10
CA ASP A 19 -21.21 -0.04 5.27
C ASP A 19 -21.13 -1.41 4.61
N ASP A 20 -21.14 -1.45 3.28
CA ASP A 20 -21.18 -2.68 2.50
C ASP A 20 -19.80 -3.04 1.96
N TRP A 21 -19.44 -4.32 2.02
CA TRP A 21 -18.15 -4.81 1.51
C TRP A 21 -17.88 -4.49 0.05
N LEU A 22 -18.93 -4.29 -0.74
CA LEU A 22 -18.88 -3.96 -2.17
C LEU A 22 -19.55 -2.60 -2.46
N GLY A 23 -19.52 -1.69 -1.49
CA GLY A 23 -19.98 -0.32 -1.66
C GLY A 23 -19.28 0.41 -2.80
N SER A 24 -19.92 1.45 -3.33
CA SER A 24 -19.40 2.25 -4.45
C SER A 24 -18.12 3.03 -4.11
N ASP A 25 -17.83 3.19 -2.83
CA ASP A 25 -16.65 3.85 -2.28
C ASP A 25 -15.41 2.93 -2.24
N LYS A 26 -15.58 1.61 -2.18
CA LYS A 26 -14.47 0.64 -2.05
C LYS A 26 -13.43 0.69 -3.17
N PRO A 27 -13.81 0.87 -4.45
CA PRO A 27 -12.83 1.08 -5.52
C PRO A 27 -11.95 2.31 -5.30
N LEU A 28 -12.45 3.36 -4.62
CA LEU A 28 -11.68 4.57 -4.34
C LEU A 28 -10.63 4.30 -3.26
N HIS A 29 -11.00 3.64 -2.16
CA HIS A 29 -10.05 3.19 -1.12
C HIS A 29 -8.93 2.33 -1.71
N PHE A 30 -9.31 1.31 -2.47
CA PHE A 30 -8.38 0.43 -3.17
C PHE A 30 -7.42 1.20 -4.10
N SER A 31 -7.97 2.00 -5.01
CA SER A 31 -7.17 2.68 -6.04
C SER A 31 -6.29 3.79 -5.46
N ALA A 32 -6.78 4.53 -4.46
CA ALA A 32 -6.00 5.56 -3.78
C ALA A 32 -4.77 4.95 -3.10
N THR A 33 -4.95 3.91 -2.31
CA THR A 33 -3.83 3.26 -1.60
C THR A 33 -2.91 2.47 -2.52
N ALA A 34 -3.43 1.85 -3.59
CA ALA A 34 -2.59 1.28 -4.64
C ALA A 34 -1.71 2.34 -5.32
N GLY A 35 -2.30 3.49 -5.65
CA GLY A 35 -1.59 4.62 -6.24
C GLY A 35 -0.53 5.19 -5.30
N ILE A 36 -0.85 5.39 -4.01
CA ILE A 36 0.11 5.89 -3.01
C ILE A 36 1.25 4.91 -2.82
N ALA A 37 0.98 3.60 -2.74
CA ALA A 37 2.02 2.59 -2.58
C ALA A 37 2.99 2.59 -3.78
N LEU A 38 2.45 2.66 -5.00
CA LEU A 38 3.23 2.71 -6.23
C LEU A 38 4.05 4.02 -6.33
N ALA A 39 3.42 5.17 -6.05
CA ALA A 39 4.09 6.46 -6.06
C ALA A 39 5.18 6.57 -4.98
N GLY A 40 4.90 6.05 -3.78
CA GLY A 40 5.87 6.01 -2.68
C GLY A 40 7.06 5.11 -3.00
N TYR A 41 6.82 3.95 -3.61
CA TYR A 41 7.89 3.10 -4.14
C TYR A 41 8.75 3.85 -5.17
N ALA A 42 8.12 4.43 -6.18
CA ALA A 42 8.81 5.17 -7.24
C ALA A 42 9.60 6.36 -6.67
N GLY A 43 9.02 7.13 -5.75
CA GLY A 43 9.70 8.22 -5.06
C GLY A 43 10.92 7.72 -4.28
N ALA A 44 10.79 6.61 -3.54
CA ALA A 44 11.90 5.99 -2.82
C ALA A 44 13.03 5.52 -3.76
N ARG A 45 12.71 4.91 -4.90
CA ARG A 45 13.71 4.50 -5.91
C ARG A 45 14.35 5.70 -6.62
N LEU A 46 13.56 6.67 -7.05
CA LEU A 46 14.01 7.73 -7.94
C LEU A 46 14.67 8.90 -7.21
N VAL A 47 14.09 9.32 -6.09
CA VAL A 47 14.56 10.49 -5.31
C VAL A 47 15.58 10.07 -4.28
N PHE A 48 15.25 9.08 -3.45
CA PHE A 48 16.08 8.68 -2.31
C PHE A 48 17.08 7.56 -2.65
N LYS A 49 17.03 7.01 -3.87
CA LYS A 49 17.88 5.90 -4.31
C LYS A 49 17.84 4.70 -3.34
N ALA A 50 16.72 4.51 -2.65
CA ALA A 50 16.56 3.44 -1.67
C ALA A 50 16.58 2.08 -2.35
N GLU A 51 17.18 1.08 -1.71
CA GLU A 51 17.12 -0.31 -2.16
C GLU A 51 15.69 -0.82 -2.28
N ALA A 52 15.41 -1.71 -3.24
CA ALA A 52 14.06 -2.15 -3.57
C ALA A 52 13.23 -2.65 -2.35
N PRO A 53 13.78 -3.43 -1.38
CA PRO A 53 13.02 -3.82 -0.19
C PRO A 53 12.62 -2.63 0.69
N LEU A 54 13.52 -1.65 0.85
CA LEU A 54 13.23 -0.44 1.61
C LEU A 54 12.22 0.44 0.87
N ALA A 55 12.33 0.55 -0.46
CA ALA A 55 11.39 1.30 -1.29
C ALA A 55 9.97 0.72 -1.21
N ALA A 56 9.84 -0.61 -1.23
CA ALA A 56 8.57 -1.32 -1.01
C ALA A 56 7.99 -1.04 0.38
N GLY A 57 8.83 -1.10 1.42
CA GLY A 57 8.41 -0.77 2.79
C GLY A 57 7.92 0.68 2.92
N LEU A 58 8.63 1.64 2.35
CA LEU A 58 8.27 3.06 2.40
C LEU A 58 6.96 3.35 1.63
N GLY A 59 6.79 2.77 0.43
CA GLY A 59 5.55 2.89 -0.33
C GLY A 59 4.36 2.31 0.42
N ALA A 60 4.50 1.07 0.93
CA ALA A 60 3.44 0.43 1.69
C ALA A 60 3.09 1.19 2.98
N LEU A 61 4.09 1.68 3.70
CA LEU A 61 3.88 2.47 4.91
C LEU A 61 3.12 3.77 4.61
N ALA A 62 3.49 4.47 3.53
CA ALA A 62 2.80 5.69 3.12
C ALA A 62 1.32 5.44 2.81
N ALA A 63 1.01 4.35 2.08
CA ALA A 63 -0.36 3.99 1.72
C ALA A 63 -1.20 3.56 2.94
N LEU A 64 -0.67 2.71 3.82
CA LEU A 64 -1.37 2.31 5.04
C LEU A 64 -1.58 3.48 5.98
N THR A 65 -0.59 4.37 6.11
CA THR A 65 -0.73 5.58 6.92
C THR A 65 -1.85 6.48 6.39
N ALA A 66 -1.99 6.60 5.07
CA ALA A 66 -3.09 7.36 4.46
C ALA A 66 -4.46 6.75 4.77
N GLY A 67 -4.61 5.42 4.64
CA GLY A 67 -5.86 4.72 4.97
C GLY A 67 -6.24 4.84 6.44
N VAL A 68 -5.29 4.56 7.34
CA VAL A 68 -5.52 4.72 8.80
C VAL A 68 -5.86 6.17 9.15
N ALA A 69 -5.14 7.15 8.59
CA ALA A 69 -5.41 8.56 8.84
C ALA A 69 -6.81 8.95 8.39
N LYS A 70 -7.27 8.44 7.23
CA LYS A 70 -8.63 8.68 6.75
C LYS A 70 -9.68 8.13 7.73
N GLU A 71 -9.52 6.90 8.20
CA GLU A 71 -10.48 6.32 9.17
C GLU A 71 -10.48 7.04 10.53
N LEU A 72 -9.33 7.53 10.98
CA LEU A 72 -9.25 8.38 12.18
C LEU A 72 -9.94 9.73 11.99
N LEU A 73 -9.83 10.32 10.79
CA LEU A 73 -10.54 11.56 10.45
C LEU A 73 -12.05 11.35 10.39
N ASP A 74 -12.51 10.23 9.84
CA ASP A 74 -13.92 9.88 9.82
C ASP A 74 -14.48 9.66 11.23
N LEU A 75 -13.73 8.97 12.08
CA LEU A 75 -14.10 8.80 13.48
C LEU A 75 -14.25 10.16 14.18
N GLY A 76 -13.33 11.09 13.93
CA GLY A 76 -13.40 12.44 14.50
C GLY A 76 -14.51 13.32 13.92
N ARG A 77 -14.87 13.15 12.64
CA ARG A 77 -15.82 14.00 11.93
C ARG A 77 -17.25 13.49 11.96
N TYR A 78 -17.43 12.18 11.85
CA TYR A 78 -18.73 11.52 11.70
C TYR A 78 -19.06 10.58 12.87
N GLY A 79 -18.09 10.31 13.76
CA GLY A 79 -18.31 9.47 14.95
C GLY A 79 -18.19 7.97 14.68
N TYR A 80 -17.77 7.57 13.47
CA TYR A 80 -17.53 6.17 13.11
C TYR A 80 -16.36 6.02 12.14
N SER A 81 -15.75 4.83 12.14
CA SER A 81 -14.77 4.38 11.13
C SER A 81 -15.24 3.09 10.49
N SER A 82 -14.81 2.81 9.27
CA SER A 82 -15.05 1.56 8.55
C SER A 82 -13.81 0.65 8.55
N PRO A 83 -13.87 -0.50 9.27
CA PRO A 83 -12.88 -1.56 9.09
C PRO A 83 -12.88 -2.16 7.68
N LYS A 84 -13.95 -2.00 6.90
CA LYS A 84 -14.05 -2.52 5.53
C LYS A 84 -13.30 -1.62 4.57
N ASP A 85 -13.40 -0.31 4.72
CA ASP A 85 -12.58 0.67 4.01
C ASP A 85 -11.09 0.43 4.29
N LEU A 86 -10.74 0.24 5.56
CA LEU A 86 -9.36 -0.11 5.93
C LEU A 86 -8.88 -1.44 5.30
N ALA A 87 -9.77 -2.44 5.17
CA ALA A 87 -9.42 -3.68 4.47
C ALA A 87 -9.18 -3.45 2.97
N TRP A 88 -9.98 -2.60 2.32
CA TRP A 88 -9.76 -2.20 0.93
C TRP A 88 -8.50 -1.37 0.75
N ASP A 89 -8.15 -0.54 1.72
CA ASP A 89 -6.87 0.19 1.77
C ASP A 89 -5.66 -0.76 1.88
N VAL A 90 -5.77 -1.84 2.67
CA VAL A 90 -4.75 -2.89 2.73
C VAL A 90 -4.61 -3.61 1.39
N LEU A 91 -5.73 -4.00 0.77
CA LEU A 91 -5.73 -4.68 -0.54
C LEU A 91 -5.12 -3.79 -1.63
N GLY A 92 -5.47 -2.51 -1.65
CA GLY A 92 -4.90 -1.53 -2.56
C GLY A 92 -3.40 -1.39 -2.34
N THR A 93 -2.97 -1.21 -1.09
CA THR A 93 -1.55 -1.11 -0.72
C THR A 93 -0.74 -2.33 -1.19
N VAL A 94 -1.22 -3.54 -0.90
CA VAL A 94 -0.55 -4.78 -1.32
C VAL A 94 -0.45 -4.84 -2.84
N THR A 95 -1.55 -4.53 -3.54
CA THR A 95 -1.60 -4.56 -5.00
C THR A 95 -0.62 -3.55 -5.61
N GLY A 96 -0.64 -2.29 -5.15
CA GLY A 96 0.26 -1.24 -5.63
C GLY A 96 1.73 -1.58 -5.37
N THR A 97 2.05 -2.12 -4.19
CA THR A 97 3.41 -2.54 -3.83
C THR A 97 3.91 -3.67 -4.73
N VAL A 98 3.09 -4.71 -4.95
CA VAL A 98 3.42 -5.83 -5.84
C VAL A 98 3.60 -5.34 -7.27
N LEU A 99 2.69 -4.51 -7.77
CA LEU A 99 2.79 -3.94 -9.11
C LEU A 99 4.06 -3.13 -9.29
N ALA A 100 4.43 -2.30 -8.33
CA ALA A 100 5.64 -1.49 -8.41
C ALA A 100 6.92 -2.35 -8.49
N VAL A 101 7.00 -3.40 -7.67
CA VAL A 101 8.13 -4.34 -7.67
C VAL A 101 8.17 -5.14 -8.99
N LEU A 102 7.03 -5.61 -9.48
CA LEU A 102 6.96 -6.33 -10.74
C LEU A 102 7.37 -5.44 -11.92
N VAL A 103 6.84 -4.21 -11.99
CA VAL A 103 7.22 -3.22 -13.01
C VAL A 103 8.73 -3.01 -13.02
N GLU A 104 9.36 -2.82 -11.85
CA GLU A 104 10.82 -2.70 -11.77
C GLU A 104 11.53 -3.95 -12.29
N ARG A 105 11.14 -5.13 -11.83
CA ARG A 105 11.81 -6.38 -12.17
C ARG A 105 11.67 -6.76 -13.64
N TRP A 106 10.52 -6.53 -14.24
CA TRP A 106 10.22 -6.99 -15.59
C TRP A 106 10.53 -5.95 -16.66
N LEU A 107 10.38 -4.66 -16.35
CA LEU A 107 10.59 -3.60 -17.34
C LEU A 107 11.96 -2.92 -17.22
N PHE A 108 12.56 -2.92 -16.02
CA PHE A 108 13.76 -2.12 -15.75
C PHE A 108 14.98 -2.94 -15.27
N ALA A 109 14.84 -4.23 -14.98
CA ALA A 109 15.99 -5.05 -14.62
C ALA A 109 16.92 -5.27 -15.84
N PRO A 110 18.26 -5.15 -15.67
CA PRO A 110 19.21 -5.48 -16.73
C PRO A 110 19.02 -6.94 -17.18
N ARG A 111 18.89 -7.17 -18.49
CA ARG A 111 18.97 -8.54 -19.03
C ARG A 111 20.39 -9.07 -18.80
N PRO A 112 20.56 -10.35 -18.46
CA PRO A 112 21.88 -10.96 -18.44
C PRO A 112 22.59 -10.71 -19.77
N ALA A 113 23.81 -10.16 -19.73
CA ALA A 113 24.62 -10.02 -20.93
C ALA A 113 24.76 -11.39 -21.58
N ALA A 114 24.51 -11.49 -22.89
CA ALA A 114 24.75 -12.71 -23.63
C ALA A 114 26.23 -13.09 -23.42
N GLN A 115 26.46 -14.24 -22.80
CA GLN A 115 27.82 -14.74 -22.62
C GLN A 115 28.41 -15.00 -24.00
N PRO A 116 29.57 -14.42 -24.35
CA PRO A 116 30.18 -14.67 -25.65
C PRO A 116 30.41 -16.16 -25.82
N ALA A 117 30.01 -16.70 -26.97
CA ALA A 117 30.28 -18.08 -27.33
C ALA A 117 31.80 -18.25 -27.44
N ASN A 118 32.36 -19.14 -26.62
CA ASN A 118 33.75 -19.59 -26.74
C ASN A 118 33.92 -20.55 -27.91
#